data_AF-A0A1H6CKK0-F1
#
_entry.id   AF-A0A1H6CKK0-F1
#
_cell.length_a   1.000
_cell.length_b   1.000
_cell.length_c   1.000
_cell.angle_alpha   90.00
_cell.angle_beta   90.00
_cell.angle_gamma   90.00
#
_symmetry.space_group_name_H-M   'P 1'
#
loop_
_entity.id
_entity.type
_entity.pdbx_description
1 polymer ?
#
loop_
_entity_poly.entity_id
_entity_poly.type
_entity_poly.pdbx_seq_one_letter_code
_entity_poly.pdbx_strand_id
1 'polypeptide(L)'
;MTWHGQQMLSLAALVGAPKTAVLASLHFDGAVVASAVKRAGHRVIRGSGTQSRPKIQAKRGVPAFIEMRDALRGDTSVLLTADVPKISRVAGRGAVQLARASGRPIYLFAAVTTARMDLENWDKASIALPFGRGCVIWSDPLYVRATADDREISMTALEITSQLDQLHVTAHQHLARRA
;
A
#
# COMPACT_ATOMS: atom_id res chain seq x y z
N MET A 1 0.55 4.22 0.25
CA MET A 1 0.72 2.81 -0.16
C MET A 1 2.19 2.45 -0.13
N THR A 2 2.50 1.17 -0.01
CA THR A 2 3.86 0.60 -0.05
C THR A 2 3.82 -0.76 -0.75
N TRP A 3 4.96 -1.44 -0.89
CA TRP A 3 5.04 -2.79 -1.44
C TRP A 3 4.47 -3.83 -0.48
N HIS A 4 3.85 -4.89 -1.00
CA HIS A 4 3.33 -5.98 -0.18
C HIS A 4 4.41 -6.59 0.71
N GLY A 5 5.58 -6.91 0.15
CA GLY A 5 6.70 -7.44 0.95
C GLY A 5 7.23 -6.48 2.02
N GLN A 6 6.92 -5.18 1.93
CA GLN A 6 7.44 -4.14 2.83
C GLN A 6 6.38 -3.58 3.78
N GLN A 7 5.20 -4.21 3.83
CA GLN A 7 4.06 -3.68 4.56
C GLN A 7 4.12 -3.89 6.09
N MET A 8 5.08 -4.66 6.61
CA MET A 8 5.09 -5.08 8.02
C MET A 8 5.16 -3.90 9.00
N LEU A 9 5.87 -2.83 8.62
CA LEU A 9 6.00 -1.60 9.41
C LEU A 9 4.97 -0.53 9.03
N SER A 10 3.93 -0.86 8.27
CA SER A 10 2.96 0.15 7.80
C SER A 10 2.23 0.87 8.93
N LEU A 11 1.95 0.20 10.05
CA LEU A 11 1.31 0.84 11.20
C LEU A 11 2.20 1.92 11.84
N ALA A 12 3.53 1.77 11.78
CA ALA A 12 4.44 2.81 12.24
C ALA A 12 4.36 4.07 11.35
N ALA A 13 4.09 3.90 10.05
CA ALA A 13 3.87 5.02 9.14
C ALA A 13 2.54 5.74 9.41
N LEU A 14 1.55 5.07 10.01
CA LEU A 14 0.24 5.65 10.32
C LEU A 14 0.17 6.38 11.66
N VAL A 15 1.26 6.46 12.43
CA VAL A 15 1.28 7.18 13.70
C VAL A 15 0.98 8.66 13.46
N GLY A 16 -0.07 9.18 14.11
CA GLY A 16 -0.54 10.55 13.94
C GLY A 16 -1.34 10.79 12.65
N ALA A 17 -1.57 9.76 11.83
CA ALA A 17 -2.45 9.87 10.68
C ALA A 17 -3.91 10.10 11.12
N PRO A 18 -4.72 10.82 10.33
CA PRO A 18 -6.16 10.92 10.56
C PRO A 18 -6.85 9.56 10.37
N LYS A 19 -8.18 9.54 10.39
CA LYS A 19 -8.98 8.33 10.20
C LYS A 19 -8.49 7.55 8.98
N THR A 20 -8.11 6.29 9.20
CA THR A 20 -7.52 5.44 8.17
C THR A 20 -8.27 4.11 8.10
N ALA A 21 -8.51 3.66 6.88
CA ALA A 21 -8.99 2.32 6.56
C ALA A 21 -7.89 1.52 5.84
N VAL A 22 -7.69 0.25 6.21
CA VAL A 22 -6.70 -0.62 5.58
C VAL A 22 -7.40 -1.72 4.79
N LEU A 23 -7.01 -1.91 3.53
CA LEU A 23 -7.47 -3.03 2.72
C LEU A 23 -6.77 -4.32 3.15
N ALA A 24 -7.54 -5.33 3.55
CA ALA A 24 -7.02 -6.63 3.94
C ALA A 24 -7.70 -7.78 3.17
N SER A 25 -6.87 -8.73 2.71
CA SER A 25 -7.28 -9.95 2.01
C SER A 25 -8.31 -10.77 2.80
N LEU A 26 -9.19 -11.50 2.09
CA LEU A 26 -10.18 -12.39 2.70
C LEU A 26 -9.58 -13.67 3.32
N HIS A 27 -8.35 -14.02 2.94
CA HIS A 27 -7.65 -15.21 3.42
C HIS A 27 -7.15 -15.06 4.87
N PHE A 28 -6.63 -16.16 5.44
CA PHE A 28 -6.16 -16.24 6.83
C PHE A 28 -5.08 -15.21 7.15
N ASP A 29 -4.11 -15.04 6.25
CA ASP A 29 -3.06 -14.00 6.32
C ASP A 29 -3.68 -12.60 6.54
N GLY A 30 -4.69 -12.26 5.75
CA GLY A 30 -5.41 -11.01 5.84
C GLY A 30 -6.26 -10.92 7.10
N ALA A 31 -6.70 -12.03 7.71
CA ALA A 31 -7.43 -12.01 8.98
C ALA A 31 -6.51 -11.60 10.14
N VAL A 32 -5.26 -12.07 10.15
CA VAL A 32 -4.23 -11.64 11.11
C VAL A 32 -3.95 -10.14 10.97
N VAL A 33 -3.70 -9.68 9.75
CA VAL A 33 -3.50 -8.24 9.45
C VAL A 33 -4.72 -7.42 9.90
N ALA A 34 -5.95 -7.87 9.59
CA ALA A 34 -7.16 -7.18 10.01
C ALA A 34 -7.29 -7.10 11.54
N SER A 35 -6.88 -8.14 12.26
CA SER A 35 -6.88 -8.16 13.72
C SER A 35 -5.90 -7.12 14.29
N ALA A 36 -4.69 -7.02 13.72
CA ALA A 36 -3.70 -6.02 14.11
C ALA A 36 -4.17 -4.58 13.81
N VAL A 37 -4.69 -4.35 12.61
CA VAL A 37 -5.23 -3.04 12.17
C VAL A 37 -6.36 -2.56 13.08
N LYS A 38 -7.29 -3.46 13.45
CA LYS A 38 -8.38 -3.13 14.39
C LYS A 38 -7.86 -2.77 15.78
N ARG A 39 -6.89 -3.52 16.30
CA ARG A 39 -6.26 -3.21 17.60
C ARG A 39 -5.52 -1.87 17.58
N ALA A 40 -4.99 -1.48 16.43
CA ALA A 40 -4.39 -0.16 16.22
C ALA A 40 -5.42 0.98 16.04
N GLY A 41 -6.73 0.70 16.15
CA GLY A 41 -7.78 1.72 16.07
C GLY A 41 -8.18 2.12 14.65
N HIS A 42 -7.74 1.38 13.63
CA HIS A 42 -8.06 1.67 12.22
C HIS A 42 -9.20 0.79 11.69
N ARG A 43 -9.92 1.31 10.70
CA ARG A 43 -10.97 0.56 10.00
C ARG A 43 -10.32 -0.49 9.08
N VAL A 44 -11.00 -1.63 8.89
CA VAL A 44 -10.59 -2.65 7.92
C VAL A 44 -11.62 -2.73 6.81
N ILE A 45 -11.17 -2.63 5.56
CA ILE A 45 -11.96 -2.94 4.37
C ILE A 45 -11.53 -4.33 3.89
N ARG A 46 -12.47 -5.25 3.74
CA ARG A 46 -12.17 -6.66 3.39
C ARG A 46 -12.30 -6.89 1.89
N GLY A 47 -11.19 -7.21 1.24
CA GLY A 47 -11.15 -7.53 -0.19
C GLY A 47 -9.73 -7.63 -0.72
N SER A 48 -9.58 -7.99 -2.00
CA SER A 48 -8.30 -7.92 -2.69
C SER A 48 -8.49 -7.66 -4.19
N GLY A 49 -7.56 -6.95 -4.80
CA GLY A 49 -7.57 -6.79 -6.25
C GLY A 49 -7.08 -8.05 -6.97
N THR A 50 -7.52 -8.21 -8.22
CA THR A 50 -7.15 -9.32 -9.10
C THR A 50 -7.37 -8.89 -10.54
N GLN A 51 -6.52 -9.39 -11.45
CA GLN A 51 -6.69 -9.20 -12.89
C GLN A 51 -7.59 -10.29 -13.51
N SER A 52 -7.81 -11.40 -12.79
CA SER A 52 -8.69 -12.49 -13.23
C SER A 52 -10.15 -12.14 -12.97
N ARG A 53 -10.93 -11.89 -14.03
CA ARG A 53 -12.39 -11.58 -13.99
C ARG A 53 -13.20 -12.57 -13.13
N PRO A 54 -13.05 -13.91 -13.27
CA PRO A 54 -13.78 -14.87 -12.43
C PRO A 54 -13.50 -14.71 -10.94
N LYS A 55 -12.28 -14.27 -10.58
CA LYS A 55 -11.85 -14.14 -9.18
C LYS A 55 -12.25 -12.79 -8.57
N ILE A 56 -12.74 -11.82 -9.35
CA ILE A 56 -13.11 -10.48 -8.84
C ILE A 56 -14.22 -10.60 -7.79
N GLN A 57 -15.26 -11.39 -8.09
CA GLN A 57 -16.39 -11.59 -7.18
C GLN A 57 -15.95 -12.35 -5.92
N ALA A 58 -15.23 -13.47 -6.10
CA ALA A 58 -14.71 -14.28 -4.99
C ALA A 58 -13.79 -13.48 -4.04
N LYS A 59 -13.11 -12.45 -4.54
CA LYS A 59 -12.20 -11.60 -3.76
C LYS A 59 -12.82 -10.30 -3.23
N ARG A 60 -14.14 -10.11 -3.42
CA ARG A 60 -14.85 -8.85 -3.14
C ARG A 60 -14.16 -7.62 -3.76
N GLY A 61 -13.59 -7.75 -4.97
CA GLY A 61 -12.83 -6.68 -5.62
C GLY A 61 -13.66 -5.41 -5.86
N VAL A 62 -14.85 -5.56 -6.46
CA VAL A 62 -15.76 -4.42 -6.73
C VAL A 62 -16.34 -3.81 -5.44
N PRO A 63 -16.92 -4.59 -4.51
CA PRO A 63 -17.41 -4.04 -3.25
C PRO A 63 -16.33 -3.31 -2.45
N ALA A 64 -15.12 -3.88 -2.34
CA ALA A 64 -14.02 -3.24 -1.63
C ALA A 64 -13.56 -1.95 -2.34
N PHE A 65 -13.54 -1.91 -3.67
CA PHE A 65 -13.22 -0.70 -4.43
C PHE A 65 -14.22 0.43 -4.16
N ILE A 66 -15.53 0.12 -4.17
CA ILE A 66 -16.59 1.09 -3.85
C ILE A 66 -16.44 1.58 -2.41
N GLU A 67 -16.25 0.68 -1.47
CA GLU A 67 -16.07 1.01 -0.04
C GLU A 67 -14.84 1.90 0.18
N MET A 68 -13.72 1.62 -0.49
CA MET A 68 -12.52 2.46 -0.46
C MET A 68 -12.78 3.84 -1.08
N ARG A 69 -13.46 3.91 -2.23
CA ARG A 69 -13.81 5.18 -2.89
C ARG A 69 -14.67 6.04 -1.99
N ASP A 70 -15.67 5.45 -1.34
CA ASP A 70 -16.59 6.19 -0.48
C ASP A 70 -15.91 6.63 0.82
N ALA A 71 -15.02 5.80 1.38
CA ALA A 71 -14.17 6.20 2.51
C ALA A 71 -13.28 7.40 2.14
N LEU A 72 -12.63 7.36 0.96
CA LEU A 72 -11.79 8.44 0.45
C LEU A 72 -12.57 9.73 0.18
N ARG A 73 -13.82 9.65 -0.29
CA ARG A 73 -14.69 10.82 -0.47
C ARG A 73 -15.11 11.44 0.86
N GLY A 74 -15.22 10.62 1.90
CA GLY A 74 -15.31 11.11 3.28
C GLY A 74 -13.96 11.60 3.79
N ASP A 75 -13.84 11.70 5.11
CA ASP A 75 -12.61 12.11 5.80
C ASP A 75 -11.79 10.88 6.24
N THR A 76 -11.52 9.95 5.32
CA THR A 76 -10.79 8.71 5.63
C THR A 76 -9.74 8.39 4.58
N SER A 77 -8.47 8.30 5.00
CA SER A 77 -7.38 7.80 4.18
C SER A 77 -7.47 6.28 4.00
N VAL A 78 -6.96 5.77 2.88
CA VAL A 78 -6.94 4.32 2.63
C VAL A 78 -5.50 3.84 2.45
N LEU A 79 -5.12 2.83 3.23
CA LEU A 79 -3.87 2.09 3.07
C LEU A 79 -4.13 0.80 2.28
N LEU A 80 -3.35 0.61 1.21
CA LEU A 80 -3.32 -0.59 0.39
C LEU A 80 -1.89 -0.82 -0.12
N THR A 81 -1.58 -2.04 -0.56
CA THR A 81 -0.30 -2.40 -1.18
C THR A 81 -0.33 -2.15 -2.69
N ALA A 82 0.77 -1.68 -3.26
CA ALA A 82 0.83 -1.22 -4.65
C ALA A 82 0.79 -2.35 -5.69
N ASP A 83 1.39 -3.50 -5.36
CA ASP A 83 1.58 -4.70 -6.18
C ASP A 83 0.33 -5.59 -6.25
N VAL A 84 -0.71 -5.05 -6.89
CA VAL A 84 -1.99 -5.73 -7.15
C VAL A 84 -2.35 -5.58 -8.64
N PRO A 85 -2.00 -6.53 -9.54
CA PRO A 85 -1.81 -7.99 -9.36
C PRO A 85 -0.57 -8.35 -8.53
N LYS A 86 -0.59 -9.54 -7.90
CA LYS A 86 0.50 -10.09 -7.06
C LYS A 86 1.77 -10.38 -7.90
N ILE A 87 2.35 -9.33 -8.48
CA ILE A 87 3.60 -9.29 -9.21
C ILE A 87 4.48 -8.36 -8.40
N SER A 88 5.54 -8.90 -7.84
CA SER A 88 6.43 -8.16 -6.93
C SER A 88 7.01 -6.93 -7.61
N ARG A 89 7.00 -5.81 -6.87
CA ARG A 89 7.57 -4.53 -7.31
C ARG A 89 6.97 -4.01 -8.63
N VAL A 90 5.71 -4.31 -8.92
CA VAL A 90 4.98 -3.75 -10.06
C VAL A 90 3.66 -3.19 -9.59
N ALA A 91 3.51 -1.86 -9.61
CA ALA A 91 2.29 -1.23 -9.16
C ALA A 91 1.12 -1.52 -10.10
N GLY A 92 -0.03 -1.80 -9.50
CA GLY A 92 -1.27 -2.10 -10.20
C GLY A 92 -2.07 -0.86 -10.60
N ARG A 93 -2.81 -0.97 -11.71
CA ARG A 93 -3.76 0.05 -12.16
C ARG A 93 -4.86 0.37 -11.13
N GLY A 94 -5.19 -0.57 -10.24
CA GLY A 94 -6.32 -0.44 -9.31
C GLY A 94 -6.19 0.76 -8.36
N ALA A 95 -4.97 1.05 -7.90
CA ALA A 95 -4.69 2.19 -7.04
C ALA A 95 -4.87 3.53 -7.79
N VAL A 96 -4.37 3.59 -9.03
CA VAL A 96 -4.50 4.76 -9.92
C VAL A 96 -5.96 5.01 -10.27
N GLN A 97 -6.72 3.94 -10.55
CA GLN A 97 -8.16 3.98 -10.79
C GLN A 97 -8.94 4.51 -9.58
N LEU A 98 -8.54 4.09 -8.37
CA LEU A 98 -9.16 4.56 -7.13
C LEU A 98 -8.91 6.06 -6.91
N ALA A 99 -7.67 6.51 -7.15
CA ALA A 99 -7.33 7.94 -7.11
C ALA A 99 -8.13 8.75 -8.13
N ARG A 100 -8.20 8.29 -9.38
CA ARG A 100 -9.02 8.90 -10.44
C ARG A 100 -10.50 9.01 -10.04
N ALA A 101 -11.08 7.95 -9.50
CA ALA A 101 -12.51 7.89 -9.16
C ALA A 101 -12.89 8.68 -7.89
N SER A 102 -11.95 8.84 -6.97
CA SER A 102 -12.14 9.56 -5.71
C SER A 102 -11.70 11.03 -5.77
N GLY A 103 -10.82 11.39 -6.72
CA GLY A 103 -10.16 12.69 -6.77
C GLY A 103 -9.10 12.91 -5.70
N ARG A 104 -8.77 11.87 -4.89
CA ARG A 104 -7.77 11.96 -3.83
C ARG A 104 -6.37 11.62 -4.33
N PRO A 105 -5.32 12.26 -3.80
CA PRO A 105 -3.94 11.97 -4.17
C PRO A 105 -3.48 10.61 -3.64
N ILE A 106 -2.45 10.07 -4.29
CA ILE A 106 -1.71 8.89 -3.85
C ILE A 106 -0.47 9.36 -3.10
N TYR A 107 -0.29 8.88 -1.87
CA TYR A 107 0.96 9.01 -1.13
C TYR A 107 1.69 7.67 -1.11
N LEU A 108 2.99 7.70 -1.37
CA LEU A 108 3.88 6.55 -1.30
C LEU A 108 4.69 6.65 -0.01
N PHE A 109 5.01 5.53 0.62
CA PHE A 109 5.92 5.53 1.76
C PHE A 109 6.82 4.30 1.77
N ALA A 110 8.01 4.48 2.36
CA ALA A 110 8.90 3.42 2.74
C ALA A 110 9.04 3.42 4.26
N ALA A 111 8.82 2.27 4.90
CA ALA A 111 9.01 2.08 6.33
C ALA A 111 9.99 0.92 6.52
N VAL A 112 11.21 1.23 6.94
CA VAL A 112 12.33 0.29 6.97
C VAL A 112 12.99 0.28 8.35
N THR A 113 13.73 -0.78 8.65
CA THR A 113 14.51 -0.92 9.89
C THR A 113 15.90 -1.48 9.63
N THR A 114 16.85 -1.19 10.53
CA THR A 114 18.21 -1.77 10.50
C THR A 114 18.23 -3.24 10.91
N ALA A 115 17.32 -3.66 11.80
CA ALA A 115 17.21 -5.05 12.24
C ALA A 115 16.08 -5.72 11.45
N ARG A 116 16.41 -6.45 10.39
CA ARG A 116 15.44 -7.18 9.58
C ARG A 116 16.02 -8.45 8.99
N MET A 117 15.13 -9.35 8.61
CA MET A 117 15.41 -10.51 7.78
C MET A 117 14.64 -10.37 6.46
N ASP A 118 15.36 -10.33 5.35
CA ASP A 118 14.77 -10.27 4.01
C ASP A 118 14.59 -11.70 3.49
N LEU A 119 13.37 -12.05 3.09
CA LEU A 119 13.02 -13.38 2.59
C LEU A 119 13.24 -13.48 1.09
N GLU A 120 13.77 -14.62 0.64
CA GLU A 120 13.87 -14.97 -0.78
C GLU A 120 12.57 -15.64 -1.25
N ASN A 121 11.51 -14.85 -1.32
CA ASN A 121 10.18 -15.28 -1.75
C ASN A 121 9.64 -14.38 -2.87
N TRP A 122 8.42 -14.67 -3.34
CA TRP A 122 7.85 -13.99 -4.50
C TRP A 122 7.81 -12.47 -4.35
N ASP A 123 7.53 -11.93 -3.16
CA ASP A 123 7.36 -10.50 -2.87
C ASP A 123 8.56 -9.82 -2.22
N LYS A 124 9.66 -10.56 -1.98
CA LYS A 124 10.85 -10.06 -1.27
C LYS A 124 10.46 -9.45 0.08
N ALA A 125 9.73 -10.23 0.88
CA ALA A 125 9.20 -9.75 2.14
C ALA A 125 10.30 -9.47 3.18
N SER A 126 10.16 -8.36 3.92
CA SER A 126 11.09 -7.99 4.99
C SER A 126 10.42 -8.15 6.35
N ILE A 127 10.96 -9.02 7.18
CA ILE A 127 10.53 -9.21 8.57
C ILE A 127 11.37 -8.29 9.46
N ALA A 128 10.75 -7.26 10.04
CA ALA A 128 11.39 -6.43 11.06
C ALA A 128 11.66 -7.23 12.34
N LEU A 129 12.90 -7.18 12.81
CA LEU A 129 13.34 -7.79 14.05
C LEU A 129 13.30 -6.74 15.19
N PRO A 130 13.19 -7.18 16.46
CA PRO A 130 13.23 -6.30 17.61
C PRO A 130 14.52 -5.46 17.68
N PHE A 131 14.45 -4.32 18.38
CA PHE A 131 15.59 -3.45 18.72
C PHE A 131 16.31 -2.78 17.53
N GLY A 132 15.75 -2.86 16.33
CA GLY A 132 16.22 -2.10 15.17
C GLY A 132 15.84 -0.62 15.23
N ARG A 133 16.61 0.21 14.53
CA ARG A 133 16.26 1.62 14.31
C ARG A 133 15.39 1.72 13.06
N GLY A 134 14.25 2.39 13.19
CA GLY A 134 13.29 2.59 12.11
C GLY A 134 13.48 3.91 11.35
N CYS A 135 13.13 3.91 10.07
CA CYS A 135 12.98 5.12 9.26
C CYS A 135 11.71 5.01 8.42
N VAL A 136 10.88 6.05 8.48
CA VAL A 136 9.71 6.21 7.63
C VAL A 136 9.92 7.45 6.77
N ILE A 137 9.77 7.31 5.46
CA ILE A 137 9.82 8.42 4.50
C ILE A 137 8.57 8.35 3.63
N TRP A 138 7.98 9.51 3.38
CA TRP A 138 6.82 9.71 2.52
C TRP A 138 7.22 10.42 1.23
N SER A 139 6.54 10.12 0.14
CA SER A 139 6.63 10.89 -1.11
C SER A 139 5.76 12.14 -1.04
N ASP A 140 6.00 13.06 -1.98
CA ASP A 140 5.01 14.05 -2.37
C ASP A 140 3.71 13.40 -2.90
N PRO A 141 2.57 14.11 -2.87
CA PRO A 141 1.31 13.59 -3.39
C PRO A 141 1.34 13.44 -4.91
N LEU A 142 0.95 12.26 -5.41
CA LEU A 142 0.69 12.03 -6.83
C LEU A 142 -0.79 12.21 -7.14
N TYR A 143 -1.11 13.12 -8.06
CA TYR A 143 -2.48 13.39 -8.48
C TYR A 143 -2.82 12.68 -9.78
N VAL A 144 -4.06 12.15 -9.85
CA VAL A 144 -4.59 11.53 -11.07
C VAL A 144 -5.79 12.34 -11.54
N ARG A 145 -5.73 12.84 -12.78
CA ARG A 145 -6.82 13.63 -13.37
C ARG A 145 -8.06 12.77 -13.54
N ALA A 146 -9.25 13.35 -13.31
CA ALA A 146 -10.52 12.66 -13.53
C ALA A 146 -10.70 12.16 -14.98
N THR A 147 -10.13 12.90 -15.94
CA THR A 147 -10.16 12.59 -17.37
C THR A 147 -9.01 11.70 -17.83
N ALA A 148 -8.22 11.13 -16.90
CA ALA A 148 -7.05 10.34 -17.26
C ALA A 148 -7.43 9.10 -18.08
N ASP A 149 -6.82 8.96 -19.25
CA ASP A 149 -7.05 7.83 -20.15
C ASP A 149 -6.28 6.58 -19.71
N ASP A 150 -6.45 5.47 -20.45
CA ASP A 150 -5.82 4.21 -20.11
C ASP A 150 -4.28 4.23 -20.23
N ARG A 151 -3.72 5.09 -21.09
CA ARG A 151 -2.28 5.27 -21.24
C ARG A 151 -1.72 6.03 -20.05
N GLU A 152 -2.36 7.15 -19.67
CA GLU A 152 -1.99 7.93 -18.50
C GLU A 152 -2.04 7.08 -17.23
N ILE A 153 -3.08 6.27 -17.05
CA ILE A 153 -3.18 5.34 -15.91
C ILE A 153 -2.00 4.36 -15.86
N SER A 154 -1.59 3.85 -17.03
CA SER A 154 -0.47 2.91 -17.12
C SER A 154 0.85 3.60 -16.79
N MET A 155 1.05 4.82 -17.28
CA MET A 155 2.24 5.62 -17.00
C MET A 155 2.32 5.99 -15.51
N THR A 156 1.23 6.38 -14.88
CA THR A 156 1.20 6.64 -13.42
C THR A 156 1.53 5.38 -12.62
N ALA A 157 1.08 4.19 -13.06
CA ALA A 157 1.44 2.95 -12.38
C ALA A 157 2.95 2.65 -12.49
N LEU A 158 3.57 2.92 -13.64
CA LEU A 158 5.02 2.80 -13.81
C LEU A 158 5.77 3.83 -12.95
N GLU A 159 5.27 5.06 -12.88
CA GLU A 159 5.82 6.12 -12.03
C GLU A 159 5.76 5.73 -10.55
N ILE A 160 4.62 5.24 -10.07
CA ILE A 160 4.47 4.72 -8.70
C ILE A 160 5.52 3.62 -8.42
N THR A 161 5.74 2.74 -9.39
CA THR A 161 6.73 1.66 -9.26
C THR A 161 8.13 2.22 -9.05
N SER A 162 8.56 3.13 -9.94
CA SER A 162 9.88 3.75 -9.86
C SER A 162 10.06 4.57 -8.57
N GLN A 163 9.07 5.39 -8.21
CA GLN A 163 9.12 6.23 -7.02
C GLN A 163 9.15 5.40 -5.73
N LEU A 164 8.34 4.34 -5.62
CA LEU A 164 8.36 3.48 -4.43
C LEU A 164 9.70 2.77 -4.23
N ASP A 165 10.33 2.30 -5.31
CA ASP A 165 11.65 1.68 -5.23
C ASP A 165 12.72 2.68 -4.83
N GLN A 166 12.72 3.87 -5.42
CA GLN A 166 13.63 4.95 -5.04
C GLN A 166 13.45 5.34 -3.57
N LEU A 167 12.19 5.44 -3.09
CA LEU A 167 11.88 5.79 -1.71
C LEU A 167 12.43 4.76 -0.72
N HIS A 168 12.40 3.47 -1.04
CA HIS A 168 13.00 2.42 -0.21
C HIS A 168 14.54 2.50 -0.21
N VAL A 169 15.16 2.75 -1.36
CA VAL A 169 16.62 2.97 -1.44
C VAL A 169 17.02 4.14 -0.55
N THR A 170 16.34 5.28 -0.68
CA THR A 170 16.59 6.48 0.13
C THR A 170 16.40 6.20 1.62
N ALA A 171 15.33 5.50 2.01
CA ALA A 171 15.09 5.17 3.42
C ALA A 171 16.19 4.29 4.02
N HIS A 172 16.70 3.30 3.27
CA HIS A 172 17.85 2.51 3.72
C HIS A 172 19.14 3.34 3.82
N GLN A 173 19.40 4.24 2.88
CA GLN A 173 20.55 5.15 2.94
C GLN A 173 20.49 6.07 4.17
N HIS A 174 19.31 6.59 4.52
CA HIS A 174 19.14 7.40 5.73
C HIS A 174 19.43 6.62 7.02
N LEU A 175 19.06 5.34 7.10
CA LEU A 175 19.42 4.49 8.23
C LEU A 175 20.92 4.20 8.31
N ALA A 176 21.56 3.98 7.16
CA ALA A 176 23.00 3.70 7.11
C ALA A 176 23.84 4.91 7.54
N ARG A 177 23.46 6.13 7.14
CA ARG A 177 24.17 7.37 7.53
C ARG A 177 24.07 7.73 9.01
N ARG A 178 23.09 7.15 9.72
CA ARG A 178 22.91 7.37 11.17
C ARG A 178 23.63 6.31 12.00
N ALA A 179 24.16 5.23 11.39
CA ALA A 179 24.94 4.19 12.06
C ALA A 179 26.34 4.70 12.40
#